data_AF-A0A2H2Z075-F1
#
_entry.id   AF-A0A2H2Z075-F1
#
_cell.length_a   1.000
_cell.length_b   1.000
_cell.length_c   1.000
_cell.angle_alpha   90.00
_cell.angle_beta   90.00
_cell.angle_gamma   90.00
#
_symmetry.space_group_name_H-M   'P 1'
#
loop_
_entity.id
_entity.type
_entity.pdbx_description
1 polymer ?
#
loop_
_entity_poly.entity_id
_entity_poly.type
_entity_poly.pdbx_seq_one_letter_code
_entity_poly.pdbx_strand_id
1 'polypeptide(L)'
;MFGAFTDSEVQLMRTWIDLLPEKDAHPGDAYWKIIGGHTLLENSFLPSRQDVAVTHPVFGPQDIIPHSSASPDLVPFPALQVSETRLTAILQLWFVHPCVLENIVASPYQTAEPLTSKILQIIRAEMGYSPENTGMAGMDEQLRRGYCPDLIALGCEMARRNNVPEPTCLGDVIGPLSEDSPVATKFAHSLLNWSMRPQKNGTFLLGLARAFLDIEIWVAADESLLAKEARTYLWQVIERKRAGFEACLAELGPDPAKSCEFVGGYKYGRAEIDKILA
;
A
#
# COMPACT_ATOMS: atom_id res chain seq x y z
N MET A 1 1.86 -20.12 -2.27
CA MET A 1 0.79 -20.55 -3.19
C MET A 1 0.24 -21.94 -2.80
N PHE A 2 -0.23 -22.10 -1.56
CA PHE A 2 -0.92 -23.31 -1.10
C PHE A 2 -2.35 -22.91 -0.71
N GLY A 3 -3.35 -23.54 -1.33
CA GLY A 3 -4.78 -23.33 -1.03
C GLY A 3 -5.55 -22.39 -1.96
N ALA A 4 -4.93 -21.80 -2.99
CA ALA A 4 -5.60 -20.84 -3.90
C ALA A 4 -6.46 -21.50 -5.00
N PHE A 5 -6.27 -22.79 -5.25
CA PHE A 5 -6.92 -23.50 -6.35
C PHE A 5 -7.58 -24.78 -5.84
N THR A 6 -8.85 -24.94 -6.20
CA THR A 6 -9.61 -26.19 -6.12
C THR A 6 -9.00 -27.24 -7.06
N ASP A 7 -9.32 -28.52 -6.83
CA ASP A 7 -8.84 -29.63 -7.69
C ASP A 7 -9.23 -29.42 -9.17
N SER A 8 -10.42 -28.84 -9.40
CA SER A 8 -10.87 -28.42 -10.74
C SER A 8 -10.01 -27.32 -11.36
N GLU A 9 -9.57 -26.33 -10.58
CA GLU A 9 -8.72 -25.25 -11.06
C GLU A 9 -7.29 -25.73 -11.31
N VAL A 10 -6.79 -26.67 -10.51
CA VAL A 10 -5.49 -27.33 -10.75
C VAL A 10 -5.54 -28.15 -12.04
N GLN A 11 -6.60 -28.92 -12.27
CA GLN A 11 -6.83 -29.67 -13.51
C GLN A 11 -6.94 -28.75 -14.72
N LEU A 12 -7.67 -27.63 -14.58
CA LEU A 12 -7.81 -26.63 -15.64
C LEU A 12 -6.45 -25.99 -15.98
N MET A 13 -5.69 -25.59 -14.97
CA MET A 13 -4.36 -25.00 -15.15
C MET A 13 -3.37 -25.99 -15.76
N ARG A 14 -3.43 -27.25 -15.34
CA ARG A 14 -2.64 -28.34 -15.93
C ARG A 14 -2.97 -28.54 -17.40
N THR A 15 -4.26 -28.63 -17.73
CA THR A 15 -4.75 -28.73 -19.10
C THR A 15 -4.29 -27.53 -19.92
N TRP A 16 -4.34 -26.33 -19.35
CA TRP A 16 -3.90 -25.11 -20.02
C TRP A 16 -2.40 -25.12 -20.32
N ILE A 17 -1.57 -25.59 -19.37
CA ILE A 17 -0.12 -25.77 -19.55
C ILE A 17 0.18 -26.83 -20.63
N ASP A 18 -0.53 -27.97 -20.59
CA ASP A 18 -0.36 -29.06 -21.55
C ASP A 18 -0.81 -28.67 -22.97
N LEU A 19 -1.66 -27.65 -23.10
CA LEU A 19 -2.10 -27.08 -24.38
C LEU A 19 -1.16 -25.97 -24.91
N LEU A 20 -0.13 -25.57 -24.15
CA LEU A 20 0.86 -24.63 -24.65
C LEU A 20 1.68 -25.31 -25.77
N PRO A 21 1.87 -24.65 -26.94
CA PRO A 21 2.62 -25.23 -28.04
C PRO A 21 4.09 -25.49 -27.68
N GLU A 22 4.68 -26.55 -28.24
CA GLU A 22 6.05 -26.98 -27.98
C GLU A 22 7.13 -25.95 -28.36
N LYS A 23 8.29 -26.11 -27.70
CA LYS A 23 9.51 -25.28 -27.53
C LYS A 23 10.11 -24.49 -28.71
N ASP A 24 9.58 -24.57 -29.93
CA ASP A 24 10.22 -23.99 -31.11
C ASP A 24 9.68 -22.60 -31.51
N ALA A 25 8.69 -22.08 -30.78
CA ALA A 25 8.26 -20.70 -30.92
C ALA A 25 9.05 -19.78 -29.98
N HIS A 26 9.44 -18.59 -30.46
CA HIS A 26 9.97 -17.55 -29.56
C HIS A 26 8.96 -17.33 -28.43
N PRO A 27 9.38 -17.45 -27.14
CA PRO A 27 8.44 -17.52 -26.01
C PRO A 27 7.44 -16.37 -25.93
N GLY A 28 7.80 -15.19 -26.44
CA GLY A 28 6.91 -14.04 -26.51
C GLY A 28 5.75 -14.24 -27.49
N ASP A 29 6.04 -14.67 -28.72
CA ASP A 29 5.07 -14.60 -29.82
C ASP A 29 3.92 -15.60 -29.69
N ALA A 30 4.19 -16.78 -29.13
CA ALA A 30 3.17 -17.82 -28.93
C ALA A 30 2.14 -17.42 -27.86
N TYR A 31 2.61 -16.88 -26.72
CA TYR A 31 1.74 -16.40 -25.65
C TYR A 31 0.87 -15.24 -26.15
N TRP A 32 1.48 -14.19 -26.72
CA TRP A 32 0.75 -13.00 -27.15
C TRP A 32 -0.26 -13.26 -28.29
N LYS A 33 0.00 -14.23 -29.16
CA LYS A 33 -0.94 -14.62 -30.22
C LYS A 33 -2.22 -15.28 -29.68
N ILE A 34 -2.13 -15.98 -28.54
CA ILE A 34 -3.28 -16.65 -27.89
C ILE A 34 -4.21 -15.64 -27.22
N ILE A 35 -3.65 -14.59 -26.60
CA ILE A 35 -4.41 -13.55 -25.87
C ILE A 35 -4.79 -12.32 -26.70
N GLY A 36 -4.66 -12.38 -28.04
CA GLY A 36 -5.20 -11.36 -28.94
C GLY A 36 -4.24 -10.24 -29.36
N GLY A 37 -2.93 -10.47 -29.23
CA GLY A 37 -1.89 -9.53 -29.69
C GLY A 37 -1.56 -8.46 -28.65
N HIS A 38 -0.26 -8.16 -28.55
CA HIS A 38 0.24 -7.09 -27.70
C HIS A 38 0.20 -5.77 -28.47
N THR A 39 -0.94 -5.06 -28.50
CA THR A 39 -0.83 -3.60 -28.58
C THR A 39 -0.22 -3.19 -27.25
N LEU A 40 1.07 -2.82 -27.25
CA LEU A 40 1.68 -2.11 -26.12
C LEU A 40 0.75 -0.95 -25.80
N LEU A 41 -0.10 -1.10 -24.78
CA LEU A 41 -0.97 -0.03 -24.29
C LEU A 41 -0.09 1.20 -24.03
N GLU A 42 1.14 0.97 -23.56
CA GLU A 42 2.22 1.93 -23.40
C GLU A 42 2.53 2.76 -24.67
N ASN A 43 2.48 2.16 -25.88
CA ASN A 43 2.71 2.88 -27.14
C ASN A 43 1.51 3.71 -27.60
N SER A 44 0.32 3.49 -27.02
CA SER A 44 -0.89 4.24 -27.37
C SER A 44 -1.03 5.55 -26.58
N PHE A 45 -0.24 5.74 -25.52
CA PHE A 45 -0.23 6.98 -24.76
C PHE A 45 0.84 7.93 -25.31
N LEU A 46 0.40 8.95 -26.07
CA LEU A 46 1.22 10.09 -26.44
C LEU A 46 0.78 11.32 -25.64
N PRO A 47 1.64 11.90 -24.77
CA PRO A 47 3.00 11.44 -24.43
C PRO A 47 3.02 10.21 -23.51
N SER A 48 4.16 9.51 -23.49
CA SER A 48 4.44 8.38 -22.59
C SER A 48 4.13 8.79 -21.14
N ARG A 49 3.11 8.18 -20.53
CA ARG A 49 2.75 8.42 -19.13
C ARG A 49 3.75 7.73 -18.21
N GLN A 50 4.86 8.39 -17.91
CA GLN A 50 5.75 8.04 -16.80
C GLN A 50 5.20 8.53 -15.44
N ASP A 51 3.87 8.65 -15.33
CA ASP A 51 3.22 9.10 -14.11
C ASP A 51 2.86 7.88 -13.26
N VAL A 52 3.61 7.68 -12.17
CA VAL A 52 3.41 6.58 -11.22
C VAL A 52 2.05 6.63 -10.52
N ALA A 53 1.39 7.80 -10.50
CA ALA A 53 0.04 7.94 -9.96
C ALA A 53 -1.07 7.43 -10.89
N VAL A 54 -0.74 7.17 -12.16
CA VAL A 54 -1.72 6.80 -13.20
C VAL A 54 -1.39 5.47 -13.87
N THR A 55 -0.10 5.14 -14.00
CA THR A 55 0.37 3.95 -14.71
C THR A 55 1.22 3.11 -13.75
N HIS A 56 0.91 1.82 -13.62
CA HIS A 56 1.64 0.89 -12.76
C HIS A 56 1.92 -0.42 -13.52
N PRO A 57 3.16 -0.97 -13.47
CA PRO A 57 4.34 -0.42 -12.79
C PRO A 57 5.07 0.64 -13.64
N VAL A 58 5.61 1.68 -13.01
CA VAL A 58 6.49 2.67 -13.65
C VAL A 58 7.76 2.84 -12.83
N PHE A 59 8.92 2.63 -13.45
CA PHE A 59 10.22 2.82 -12.79
C PHE A 59 10.81 4.18 -13.13
N GLY A 60 10.41 5.21 -12.37
CA GLY A 60 11.02 6.55 -12.44
C GLY A 60 12.47 6.57 -11.90
N PRO A 61 13.16 7.72 -12.02
CA PRO A 61 14.47 7.94 -11.38
C PRO A 61 14.43 7.52 -9.90
N GLN A 62 15.51 6.91 -9.41
CA GLN A 62 15.53 6.41 -8.04
C GLN A 62 15.71 7.55 -7.04
N ASP A 63 14.66 7.84 -6.28
CA ASP A 63 14.77 8.66 -5.08
C ASP A 63 15.64 7.93 -4.04
N ILE A 64 16.66 8.62 -3.55
CA ILE A 64 17.59 8.10 -2.54
C ILE A 64 16.83 8.01 -1.21
N ILE A 65 16.83 6.82 -0.59
CA ILE A 65 16.30 6.67 0.77
C ILE A 65 17.17 7.49 1.73
N PRO A 66 16.59 8.33 2.60
CA PRO A 66 17.32 9.02 3.63
C PRO A 66 18.08 8.03 4.52
N HIS A 67 19.40 8.20 4.63
CA HIS A 67 20.19 7.39 5.55
C HIS A 67 19.78 7.71 7.00
N SER A 68 19.46 6.66 7.76
CA SER A 68 19.09 6.81 9.17
C SER A 68 20.23 6.36 10.09
N SER A 69 20.61 7.24 11.03
CA SER A 69 21.45 6.92 12.18
C SER A 69 20.61 6.57 13.42
N ALA A 70 19.38 6.06 13.22
CA ALA A 70 18.46 5.80 14.31
C ALA A 70 18.94 4.69 15.26
N SER A 71 18.58 4.84 16.54
CA SER A 71 18.55 3.74 17.50
C SER A 71 17.57 2.65 17.03
N PRO A 72 17.84 1.35 17.30
CA PRO A 72 16.91 0.26 16.99
C PRO A 72 15.60 0.34 17.80
N ASP A 73 15.58 1.10 18.90
CA ASP A 73 14.39 1.25 19.73
C ASP A 73 13.40 2.24 19.12
N LEU A 74 12.18 1.77 18.87
CA LEU A 74 11.08 2.60 18.42
C LEU A 74 10.47 3.36 19.61
N VAL A 75 10.69 4.67 19.63
CA VAL A 75 9.97 5.59 20.53
C VAL A 75 8.88 6.30 19.71
N PRO A 76 7.59 6.06 19.98
CA PRO A 76 6.52 6.77 19.28
C PRO A 76 6.59 8.28 19.48
N PHE A 77 6.34 9.04 18.42
CA PHE A 77 6.19 10.49 18.52
C PHE A 77 4.91 10.87 19.27
N PRO A 78 4.84 12.10 19.81
CA PRO A 78 3.59 12.67 20.30
C PRO A 78 2.48 12.65 19.24
N ALA A 79 1.23 12.76 19.70
CA ALA A 79 0.08 12.86 18.82
C ALA A 79 0.23 14.02 17.82
N LEU A 80 -0.19 13.75 16.58
CA LEU A 80 -0.18 14.72 15.48
C LEU A 80 -0.88 16.01 15.87
N GLN A 81 -0.19 17.13 15.71
CA GLN A 81 -0.74 18.47 15.89
C GLN A 81 -1.09 19.02 14.51
N VAL A 82 -2.37 19.00 14.15
CA VAL A 82 -2.86 19.53 12.88
C VAL A 82 -3.52 20.88 13.13
N SER A 83 -2.89 21.95 12.64
CA SER A 83 -3.25 23.35 12.93
C SER A 83 -4.55 23.77 12.24
N GLU A 84 -4.67 23.40 10.96
CA GLU A 84 -5.79 23.66 10.07
C GLU A 84 -5.99 22.41 9.23
N THR A 85 -7.23 21.96 9.06
CA THR A 85 -7.56 20.74 8.34
C THR A 85 -7.19 20.91 6.85
N ARG A 86 -5.93 20.62 6.51
CA ARG A 86 -5.43 20.59 5.13
C ARG A 86 -5.95 19.35 4.43
N LEU A 87 -7.28 19.29 4.25
CA LEU A 87 -7.98 18.11 3.76
C LEU A 87 -7.39 17.61 2.44
N THR A 88 -7.02 18.49 1.52
CA THR A 88 -6.37 18.10 0.26
C THR A 88 -5.07 17.33 0.50
N ALA A 89 -4.21 17.79 1.42
CA ALA A 89 -2.97 17.10 1.77
C ALA A 89 -3.26 15.79 2.50
N ILE A 90 -4.25 15.78 3.41
CA ILE A 90 -4.68 14.55 4.11
C ILE A 90 -5.16 13.51 3.11
N LEU A 91 -6.02 13.89 2.14
CA LEU A 91 -6.51 12.97 1.12
C LEU A 91 -5.37 12.44 0.25
N GLN A 92 -4.42 13.29 -0.16
CA GLN A 92 -3.23 12.85 -0.90
C GLN A 92 -2.44 11.78 -0.15
N LEU A 93 -2.14 12.04 1.11
CA LEU A 93 -1.44 11.10 1.98
C LEU A 93 -2.27 9.83 2.23
N TRP A 94 -3.58 9.99 2.41
CA TRP A 94 -4.52 8.91 2.70
C TRP A 94 -4.64 7.93 1.53
N PHE A 95 -4.79 8.41 0.30
CA PHE A 95 -4.94 7.51 -0.85
C PHE A 95 -3.61 6.86 -1.29
N VAL A 96 -2.47 7.45 -0.94
CA VAL A 96 -1.15 6.91 -1.30
C VAL A 96 -0.67 5.83 -0.33
N HIS A 97 -0.94 5.98 0.96
CA HIS A 97 -0.29 5.12 1.95
C HIS A 97 -0.62 3.62 1.88
N PRO A 98 -1.80 3.15 1.43
CA PRO A 98 -2.04 1.72 1.24
C PRO A 98 -1.07 1.11 0.23
N CYS A 99 -0.69 1.87 -0.80
CA CYS A 99 0.24 1.43 -1.85
C CYS A 99 1.69 1.25 -1.37
N VAL A 100 2.03 1.66 -0.15
CA VAL A 100 3.41 1.61 0.37
C VAL A 100 3.88 0.17 0.57
N LEU A 101 3.01 -0.71 1.05
CA LEU A 101 3.35 -2.10 1.38
C LEU A 101 2.84 -3.12 0.36
N GLU A 102 1.87 -2.76 -0.48
CA GLU A 102 1.25 -3.65 -1.47
C GLU A 102 2.27 -4.42 -2.32
N ASN A 103 3.30 -3.73 -2.82
CA ASN A 103 4.30 -4.33 -3.68
C ASN A 103 5.24 -5.31 -2.94
N ILE A 104 5.32 -5.28 -1.61
CA ILE A 104 6.12 -6.23 -0.82
C ILE A 104 5.54 -7.65 -0.90
N VAL A 105 4.22 -7.78 -1.02
CA VAL A 105 3.52 -9.07 -1.07
C VAL A 105 3.14 -9.49 -2.51
N ALA A 106 3.57 -8.73 -3.52
CA ALA A 106 3.20 -8.97 -4.92
C ALA A 106 3.67 -10.34 -5.44
N SER A 107 4.73 -10.91 -4.85
CA SER A 107 5.24 -12.23 -5.21
C SER A 107 4.77 -13.32 -4.24
N PRO A 108 3.99 -14.32 -4.70
CA PRO A 108 3.43 -15.37 -3.83
C PRO A 108 4.45 -16.30 -3.14
N TYR A 109 5.73 -16.30 -3.56
CA TYR A 109 6.76 -17.05 -2.86
C TYR A 109 7.24 -16.32 -1.60
N GLN A 110 7.21 -14.97 -1.62
CA GLN A 110 7.70 -14.14 -0.53
C GLN A 110 6.77 -14.20 0.69
N THR A 111 5.49 -14.48 0.48
CA THR A 111 4.50 -14.61 1.56
C THR A 111 4.76 -15.83 2.46
N ALA A 112 5.69 -16.72 2.10
CA ALA A 112 6.14 -17.80 2.97
C ALA A 112 7.13 -17.33 4.05
N GLU A 113 7.72 -16.14 3.88
CA GLU A 113 8.61 -15.56 4.88
C GLU A 113 7.81 -15.01 6.08
N PRO A 114 8.25 -15.24 7.33
CA PRO A 114 7.54 -14.78 8.53
C PRO A 114 7.23 -13.28 8.53
N LEU A 115 8.20 -12.44 8.12
CA LEU A 115 8.02 -10.99 8.03
C LEU A 115 6.94 -10.62 7.03
N THR A 116 7.03 -11.14 5.80
CA THR A 116 6.07 -10.87 4.72
C THR A 116 4.67 -11.35 5.08
N SER A 117 4.54 -12.48 5.79
CA SER A 117 3.25 -12.93 6.32
C SER A 117 2.63 -11.96 7.32
N LYS A 118 3.44 -11.31 8.17
CA LYS A 118 2.95 -10.26 9.10
C LYS A 118 2.57 -8.99 8.36
N ILE A 119 3.34 -8.60 7.35
CA ILE A 119 3.01 -7.47 6.45
C ILE A 119 1.67 -7.73 5.75
N LEU A 120 1.42 -8.97 5.29
CA LEU A 120 0.16 -9.34 4.67
C LEU A 120 -1.04 -9.18 5.64
N GLN A 121 -0.87 -9.44 6.93
CA GLN A 121 -1.92 -9.22 7.94
C GLN A 121 -2.26 -7.73 8.09
N ILE A 122 -1.26 -6.84 7.99
CA ILE A 122 -1.46 -5.39 7.99
C ILE A 122 -2.28 -4.99 6.76
N ILE A 123 -1.85 -5.40 5.56
CA ILE A 123 -2.57 -5.09 4.30
C ILE A 123 -4.00 -5.63 4.34
N ARG A 124 -4.20 -6.84 4.86
CA ARG A 124 -5.56 -7.41 5.03
C ARG A 124 -6.43 -6.56 5.94
N ALA A 125 -5.88 -6.00 7.02
CA ALA A 125 -6.62 -5.07 7.86
C ALA A 125 -6.98 -3.77 7.11
N GLU A 126 -6.08 -3.24 6.29
CA GLU A 126 -6.32 -2.05 5.45
C GLU A 126 -7.42 -2.28 4.39
N MET A 127 -7.46 -3.49 3.83
CA MET A 127 -8.41 -3.91 2.80
C MET A 127 -9.77 -4.38 3.36
N GLY A 128 -10.00 -4.18 4.66
CA GLY A 128 -11.28 -4.47 5.28
C GLY A 128 -11.55 -5.95 5.62
N TYR A 129 -10.56 -6.84 5.46
CA TYR A 129 -10.77 -8.26 5.73
C TYR A 129 -10.94 -8.54 7.22
N SER A 130 -11.63 -9.64 7.55
CA SER A 130 -11.76 -10.10 8.93
C SER A 130 -10.41 -10.50 9.53
N PRO A 131 -10.26 -10.47 10.87
CA PRO A 131 -9.09 -11.02 11.55
C PRO A 131 -8.83 -12.46 11.16
N GLU A 132 -7.55 -12.81 11.10
CA GLU A 132 -7.07 -14.14 10.77
C GLU A 132 -7.62 -15.15 11.78
N ASN A 133 -8.47 -16.06 11.31
CA ASN A 133 -8.99 -17.16 12.10
C ASN A 133 -8.25 -18.46 11.74
N THR A 134 -8.55 -19.55 12.44
CA THR A 134 -7.97 -20.87 12.17
C THR A 134 -8.41 -21.51 10.83
N GLY A 135 -9.24 -20.83 10.05
CA GLY A 135 -9.73 -21.27 8.75
C GLY A 135 -8.99 -20.66 7.55
N MET A 136 -9.27 -21.18 6.35
CA MET A 136 -8.80 -20.58 5.10
C MET A 136 -9.67 -19.36 4.78
N ALA A 137 -9.10 -18.17 4.94
CA ALA A 137 -9.69 -16.91 4.53
C ALA A 137 -9.52 -16.72 3.01
N GLY A 138 -10.64 -16.66 2.27
CA GLY A 138 -10.65 -16.46 0.82
C GLY A 138 -11.16 -15.07 0.40
N MET A 139 -11.21 -14.84 -0.90
CA MET A 139 -11.78 -13.61 -1.49
C MET A 139 -13.31 -13.49 -1.22
N ASP A 140 -13.97 -14.58 -0.84
CA ASP A 140 -15.38 -14.61 -0.46
C ASP A 140 -15.66 -13.85 0.84
N GLU A 141 -14.63 -13.56 1.65
CA GLU A 141 -14.75 -12.74 2.86
C GLU A 141 -15.31 -11.35 2.56
N GLN A 142 -14.97 -10.76 1.41
CA GLN A 142 -15.49 -9.45 0.99
C GLN A 142 -16.97 -9.49 0.59
N LEU A 143 -17.49 -10.68 0.27
CA LEU A 143 -18.90 -10.88 -0.11
C LEU A 143 -19.80 -11.19 1.10
N ARG A 144 -19.22 -11.30 2.31
CA ARG A 144 -19.99 -11.61 3.53
C ARG A 144 -20.88 -10.44 3.95
N ARG A 145 -22.04 -10.76 4.53
CA ARG A 145 -22.94 -9.76 5.13
C ARG A 145 -22.23 -9.05 6.28
N GLY A 146 -22.27 -7.71 6.28
CA GLY A 146 -21.52 -6.88 7.23
C GLY A 146 -20.23 -6.34 6.64
N TYR A 147 -20.29 -5.84 5.40
CA TYR A 147 -19.17 -5.20 4.70
C TYR A 147 -18.46 -4.21 5.62
N CYS A 148 -17.15 -4.39 5.72
CA CYS A 148 -16.25 -3.55 6.46
C CYS A 148 -15.57 -2.62 5.46
N PRO A 149 -15.67 -1.28 5.60
CA PRO A 149 -15.09 -0.37 4.62
C PRO A 149 -13.56 -0.48 4.65
N ASP A 150 -12.93 -0.67 3.50
CA ASP A 150 -11.48 -0.55 3.39
C ASP A 150 -11.03 0.91 3.55
N LEU A 151 -9.72 1.15 3.65
CA LEU A 151 -9.19 2.50 3.79
C LEU A 151 -9.56 3.39 2.60
N ILE A 152 -9.72 2.84 1.40
CA ILE A 152 -10.13 3.61 0.21
C ILE A 152 -11.56 4.13 0.38
N ALA A 153 -12.50 3.28 0.81
CA ALA A 153 -13.89 3.64 1.08
C ALA A 153 -14.00 4.71 2.17
N LEU A 154 -13.17 4.62 3.22
CA LEU A 154 -13.07 5.65 4.25
C LEU A 154 -12.55 6.98 3.67
N GLY A 155 -11.56 6.94 2.78
CA GLY A 155 -11.04 8.10 2.06
C GLY A 155 -12.12 8.79 1.21
N CYS A 156 -12.90 8.00 0.48
CA CYS A 156 -14.04 8.48 -0.30
C CYS A 156 -15.13 9.10 0.59
N GLU A 157 -15.37 8.54 1.78
CA GLU A 157 -16.26 9.15 2.76
C GLU A 157 -15.77 10.51 3.24
N MET A 158 -14.48 10.63 3.58
CA MET A 158 -13.89 11.92 3.95
C MET A 158 -14.07 12.96 2.85
N ALA A 159 -13.83 12.60 1.58
CA ALA A 159 -14.03 13.48 0.44
C ALA A 159 -15.50 13.94 0.35
N ARG A 160 -16.44 12.99 0.39
CA ARG A 160 -17.89 13.26 0.29
C ARG A 160 -18.40 14.16 1.40
N ARG A 161 -18.01 13.93 2.65
CA ARG A 161 -18.46 14.73 3.80
C ARG A 161 -17.97 16.17 3.75
N ASN A 162 -16.86 16.41 3.04
CA ASN A 162 -16.24 17.72 2.92
C ASN A 162 -16.45 18.37 1.54
N ASN A 163 -17.40 17.88 0.74
CA ASN A 163 -17.72 18.39 -0.60
C ASN A 163 -16.53 18.39 -1.58
N VAL A 164 -15.58 17.47 -1.39
CA VAL A 164 -14.51 17.19 -2.35
C VAL A 164 -14.99 16.11 -3.32
N PRO A 165 -14.72 16.23 -4.64
CA PRO A 165 -15.03 15.18 -5.60
C PRO A 165 -14.44 13.84 -5.18
N GLU A 166 -15.22 12.76 -5.29
CA GLU A 166 -14.74 11.42 -5.03
C GLU A 166 -13.73 11.02 -6.13
N PRO A 167 -12.50 10.62 -5.78
CA PRO A 167 -11.50 10.30 -6.78
C PRO A 167 -11.83 8.98 -7.48
N THR A 168 -11.57 8.92 -8.78
CA THR A 168 -11.73 7.71 -9.59
C THR A 168 -10.42 6.97 -9.77
N CYS A 169 -9.30 7.67 -9.65
CA CYS A 169 -7.96 7.13 -9.66
C CYS A 169 -7.03 7.93 -8.74
N LEU A 170 -5.86 7.36 -8.44
CA LEU A 170 -4.87 7.99 -7.58
C LEU A 170 -4.35 9.33 -8.15
N GLY A 171 -4.27 9.43 -9.49
CA GLY A 171 -3.94 10.67 -10.20
C GLY A 171 -4.89 11.84 -9.93
N ASP A 172 -6.18 11.57 -9.65
CA ASP A 172 -7.16 12.62 -9.33
C ASP A 172 -6.86 13.31 -8.00
N VAL A 173 -6.21 12.60 -7.08
CA VAL A 173 -5.90 13.08 -5.72
C VAL A 173 -4.53 13.76 -5.70
N ILE A 174 -3.52 13.10 -6.26
CA ILE A 174 -2.13 13.57 -6.18
C ILE A 174 -1.88 14.71 -7.15
N GLY A 175 -2.45 14.62 -8.35
CA GLY A 175 -2.16 15.50 -9.48
C GLY A 175 -0.77 15.28 -10.08
N PRO A 176 -0.45 16.02 -11.16
CA PRO A 176 0.83 15.90 -11.85
C PRO A 176 1.98 16.47 -11.01
N LEU A 177 3.16 15.86 -11.17
CA LEU A 177 4.39 16.35 -10.56
C LEU A 177 5.00 17.50 -11.37
N SER A 178 5.28 18.62 -10.70
CA SER A 178 5.92 19.82 -11.25
C SER A 178 6.87 20.43 -10.20
N GLU A 179 7.77 21.33 -10.63
CA GLU A 179 8.70 22.01 -9.70
C GLU A 179 7.96 22.82 -8.62
N ASP A 180 6.79 23.38 -8.97
CA ASP A 180 5.95 24.17 -8.06
C ASP A 180 4.91 23.32 -7.30
N SER A 181 4.93 21.99 -7.46
CA SER A 181 3.95 21.13 -6.79
C SER A 181 4.03 21.26 -5.26
N PRO A 182 2.87 21.18 -4.57
CA PRO A 182 2.83 21.18 -3.11
C PRO A 182 3.72 20.10 -2.49
N VAL A 183 4.19 20.34 -1.27
CA VAL A 183 5.05 19.40 -0.53
C VAL A 183 4.38 18.03 -0.40
N ALA A 184 3.06 18.00 -0.16
CA ALA A 184 2.27 16.78 -0.09
C ALA A 184 2.29 15.98 -1.40
N THR A 185 2.08 16.64 -2.55
CA THR A 185 2.19 16.03 -3.88
C THR A 185 3.58 15.46 -4.13
N LYS A 186 4.64 16.22 -3.82
CA LYS A 186 6.03 15.75 -4.00
C LYS A 186 6.31 14.52 -3.15
N PHE A 187 5.91 14.55 -1.88
CA PHE A 187 6.08 13.42 -0.99
C PHE A 187 5.28 12.19 -1.44
N ALA A 188 4.03 12.37 -1.85
CA ALA A 188 3.19 11.32 -2.43
C ALA A 188 3.85 10.62 -3.62
N HIS A 189 4.43 11.37 -4.56
CA HIS A 189 5.18 10.80 -5.69
C HIS A 189 6.42 10.03 -5.22
N SER A 190 7.18 10.55 -4.25
CA SER A 190 8.32 9.81 -3.68
C SER A 190 7.92 8.51 -2.99
N LEU A 191 6.78 8.48 -2.27
CA LEU A 191 6.24 7.28 -1.65
C LEU A 191 5.95 6.18 -2.68
N LEU A 192 5.26 6.55 -3.77
CA LEU A 192 4.97 5.62 -4.85
C LEU A 192 6.26 5.13 -5.53
N ASN A 193 7.21 6.03 -5.78
CA ASN A 193 8.51 5.66 -6.36
C ASN A 193 9.30 4.68 -5.47
N TRP A 194 9.27 4.88 -4.15
CA TRP A 194 9.91 3.93 -3.23
C TRP A 194 9.16 2.61 -3.17
N SER A 195 7.83 2.62 -3.20
CA SER A 195 7.02 1.39 -3.16
C SER A 195 7.16 0.54 -4.42
N MET A 196 7.58 1.11 -5.56
CA MET A 196 7.92 0.33 -6.76
C MET A 196 9.17 -0.55 -6.60
N ARG A 197 9.96 -0.37 -5.52
CA ARG A 197 11.22 -1.12 -5.28
C ARG A 197 11.21 -1.80 -3.91
N PRO A 198 10.22 -2.66 -3.63
CA PRO A 198 10.00 -3.25 -2.30
C PRO A 198 11.19 -4.08 -1.81
N GLN A 199 11.93 -4.74 -2.72
CA GLN A 199 13.08 -5.56 -2.36
C GLN A 199 14.28 -4.76 -1.83
N LYS A 200 14.45 -3.52 -2.32
CA LYS A 200 15.53 -2.63 -1.88
C LYS A 200 15.13 -1.80 -0.66
N ASN A 201 13.84 -1.49 -0.56
CA ASN A 201 13.32 -0.47 0.35
C ASN A 201 12.43 -1.06 1.46
N GLY A 202 12.26 -2.39 1.51
CA GLY A 202 11.15 -3.02 2.24
C GLY A 202 11.08 -2.68 3.72
N THR A 203 12.23 -2.71 4.41
CA THR A 203 12.28 -2.40 5.85
C THR A 203 12.05 -0.91 6.12
N PHE A 204 12.63 -0.03 5.29
CA PHE A 204 12.34 1.40 5.33
C PHE A 204 10.85 1.71 5.06
N LEU A 205 10.26 1.10 4.02
CA LEU A 205 8.85 1.24 3.65
C LEU A 205 7.92 0.78 4.78
N LEU A 206 8.28 -0.32 5.46
CA LEU A 206 7.54 -0.82 6.60
C LEU A 206 7.53 0.17 7.77
N GLY A 207 8.69 0.75 8.10
CA GLY A 207 8.80 1.82 9.08
C GLY A 207 8.01 3.05 8.69
N LEU A 208 8.08 3.43 7.41
CA LEU A 208 7.35 4.56 6.85
C LEU A 208 5.83 4.33 6.92
N ALA A 209 5.34 3.15 6.58
CA ALA A 209 3.93 2.79 6.70
C ALA A 209 3.45 2.85 8.16
N ARG A 210 4.30 2.49 9.13
CA ARG A 210 3.99 2.69 10.56
C ARG A 210 3.77 4.16 10.91
N ALA A 211 4.40 5.11 10.21
CA ALA A 211 4.15 6.54 10.44
C ALA A 211 2.73 6.96 10.03
N PHE A 212 2.15 6.33 9.00
CA PHE A 212 0.77 6.61 8.55
C PHE A 212 -0.30 6.13 9.53
N LEU A 213 0.01 5.16 10.39
CA LEU A 213 -0.87 4.78 11.49
C LEU A 213 -1.19 5.98 12.41
N ASP A 214 -0.25 6.92 12.54
CA ASP A 214 -0.46 8.12 13.35
C ASP A 214 -1.47 9.08 12.67
N ILE A 215 -1.50 9.13 11.32
CA ILE A 215 -2.54 9.85 10.55
C ILE A 215 -3.90 9.16 10.75
N GLU A 216 -3.95 7.82 10.65
CA GLU A 216 -5.20 7.07 10.85
C GLU A 216 -5.79 7.32 12.23
N ILE A 217 -4.95 7.33 13.28
CA ILE A 217 -5.37 7.67 14.65
C ILE A 217 -5.98 9.06 14.71
N TRP A 218 -5.35 10.04 14.07
CA TRP A 218 -5.85 11.40 14.04
C TRP A 218 -7.20 11.51 13.28
N VAL A 219 -7.32 10.86 12.12
CA VAL A 219 -8.57 10.81 11.34
C VAL A 219 -9.69 10.12 12.11
N ALA A 220 -9.39 9.04 12.84
CA ALA A 220 -10.37 8.32 13.65
C ALA A 220 -10.87 9.13 14.86
N ALA A 221 -10.09 10.12 15.31
CA ALA A 221 -10.45 11.03 16.38
C ALA A 221 -11.25 12.26 15.89
N ASP A 222 -11.11 12.66 14.63
CA ASP A 222 -11.79 13.81 14.06
C ASP A 222 -13.24 13.48 13.62
N GLU A 223 -14.21 14.11 14.28
CA GLU A 223 -15.63 13.87 13.99
C GLU A 223 -16.13 14.48 12.68
N SER A 224 -15.42 15.49 12.18
CA SER A 224 -15.75 16.19 10.93
C SER A 224 -15.42 15.34 9.70
N LEU A 225 -14.41 14.46 9.79
CA LEU A 225 -13.93 13.68 8.66
C LEU A 225 -14.73 12.40 8.43
N LEU A 226 -15.08 11.66 9.48
CA LEU A 226 -15.75 10.36 9.37
C LEU A 226 -16.99 10.24 10.28
N ALA A 227 -18.01 9.53 9.80
CA ALA A 227 -19.18 9.19 10.60
C ALA A 227 -18.79 8.28 11.78
N LYS A 228 -19.62 8.24 12.81
CA LYS A 228 -19.31 7.51 14.06
C LYS A 228 -19.02 6.03 13.82
N GLU A 229 -19.80 5.41 12.94
CA GLU A 229 -19.66 4.01 12.55
C GLU A 229 -18.32 3.77 11.83
N ALA A 230 -17.99 4.62 10.86
CA ALA A 230 -16.73 4.59 10.12
C ALA A 230 -15.51 4.79 11.02
N ARG A 231 -15.58 5.73 11.99
CA ARG A 231 -14.53 5.93 12.99
C ARG A 231 -14.33 4.71 13.88
N THR A 232 -15.44 4.10 14.33
CA THR A 232 -15.38 2.89 15.17
C THR A 232 -14.72 1.75 14.41
N TYR A 233 -15.01 1.63 13.11
CA TYR A 233 -14.36 0.66 12.25
C TYR A 233 -12.85 0.96 12.08
N LEU A 234 -12.50 2.21 11.79
CA LEU A 234 -11.10 2.63 11.63
C LEU A 234 -10.29 2.36 12.91
N TRP A 235 -10.85 2.56 14.10
CA TRP A 235 -10.21 2.17 15.36
C TRP A 235 -9.87 0.66 15.45
N GLN A 236 -10.74 -0.20 14.92
CA GLN A 236 -10.45 -1.64 14.88
C GLN A 236 -9.32 -1.97 13.91
N VAL A 237 -9.26 -1.29 12.76
CA VAL A 237 -8.15 -1.40 11.80
C VAL A 237 -6.85 -0.93 12.45
N ILE A 238 -6.85 0.23 13.10
CA ILE A 238 -5.68 0.80 13.79
C ILE A 238 -5.10 -0.18 14.80
N GLU A 239 -5.92 -0.79 15.65
CA GLU A 239 -5.43 -1.71 16.67
C GLU A 239 -4.82 -2.98 16.06
N ARG A 240 -5.40 -3.49 14.97
CA ARG A 240 -4.82 -4.61 14.22
C ARG A 240 -3.49 -4.24 13.57
N LYS A 241 -3.42 -3.08 12.92
CA LYS A 241 -2.19 -2.58 12.30
C LYS A 241 -1.10 -2.35 13.33
N ARG A 242 -1.44 -1.78 14.50
CA ARG A 242 -0.51 -1.60 15.63
C ARG A 242 0.14 -2.92 16.03
N ALA A 243 -0.68 -3.95 16.31
CA ALA A 243 -0.18 -5.28 16.64
C ALA A 243 0.66 -5.89 15.50
N GLY A 244 0.25 -5.69 14.25
CA GLY A 244 1.00 -6.14 13.07
C GLY A 244 2.38 -5.49 12.95
N PHE A 245 2.49 -4.17 13.13
CA PHE A 245 3.77 -3.46 13.08
C PHE A 245 4.69 -3.85 14.24
N GLU A 246 4.15 -4.02 15.45
CA GLU A 246 4.91 -4.52 16.62
C GLU A 246 5.45 -5.94 16.36
N ALA A 247 4.62 -6.81 15.80
CA ALA A 247 5.04 -8.16 15.42
C ALA A 247 6.11 -8.15 14.32
N CYS A 248 6.04 -7.24 13.35
CA CYS A 248 7.08 -7.09 12.34
C CYS A 248 8.39 -6.59 12.95
N LEU A 249 8.34 -5.59 13.84
CA LEU A 249 9.52 -5.08 14.52
C LEU A 249 10.20 -6.18 15.37
N ALA A 250 9.41 -7.01 16.05
CA ALA A 250 9.93 -8.16 16.79
C ALA A 250 10.64 -9.17 15.87
N GLU A 251 10.11 -9.42 14.67
CA GLU A 251 10.73 -10.28 13.65
C GLU A 251 12.05 -9.69 13.12
N LEU A 252 12.16 -8.36 13.06
CA LEU A 252 13.39 -7.66 12.66
C LEU A 252 14.44 -7.60 13.77
N GLY A 253 14.05 -7.82 15.04
CA GLY A 253 14.92 -7.70 16.21
C GLY A 253 16.26 -8.46 16.14
N PRO A 254 16.35 -9.66 15.54
CA PRO A 254 17.62 -10.36 15.35
C PRO A 254 18.63 -9.64 14.43
N ASP A 255 18.16 -8.69 13.60
CA ASP A 255 18.97 -7.88 12.69
C ASP A 255 18.89 -6.39 13.08
N PRO A 256 19.89 -5.89 13.85
CA PRO A 256 19.90 -4.50 14.29
C PRO A 256 19.91 -3.49 13.14
N ALA A 257 20.53 -3.84 12.00
CA ALA A 257 20.59 -2.92 10.85
C ALA A 257 19.19 -2.70 10.26
N LYS A 258 18.41 -3.78 10.11
CA LYS A 258 17.01 -3.69 9.68
C LYS A 258 16.13 -3.00 10.72
N SER A 259 16.34 -3.27 12.01
CA SER A 259 15.60 -2.56 13.07
C SER A 259 15.85 -1.05 13.02
N CYS A 260 17.11 -0.61 12.84
CA CYS A 260 17.44 0.80 12.66
C CYS A 260 16.83 1.39 11.38
N GLU A 261 16.82 0.64 10.28
CA GLU A 261 16.18 1.07 9.02
C GLU A 261 14.67 1.27 9.19
N PHE A 262 13.98 0.36 9.89
CA PHE A 262 12.57 0.49 10.22
C PHE A 262 12.31 1.75 11.06
N VAL A 263 13.08 1.96 12.14
CA VAL A 263 12.93 3.17 12.98
C VAL A 263 13.24 4.43 12.18
N GLY A 264 14.20 4.34 11.26
CA GLY A 264 14.53 5.41 10.32
C GLY A 264 13.38 5.78 9.40
N GLY A 265 12.73 4.78 8.79
CA GLY A 265 11.53 4.97 7.99
C GLY A 265 10.40 5.61 8.77
N TYR A 266 10.16 5.17 10.01
CA TYR A 266 9.15 5.76 10.89
C TYR A 266 9.44 7.23 11.20
N LYS A 267 10.67 7.54 11.64
CA LYS A 267 11.08 8.92 11.97
C LYS A 267 10.99 9.84 10.77
N TYR A 268 11.44 9.38 9.60
CA TYR A 268 11.37 10.16 8.37
C TYR A 268 9.93 10.41 7.94
N GLY A 269 9.10 9.36 7.91
CA GLY A 269 7.68 9.47 7.58
C GLY A 269 6.97 10.44 8.53
N ARG A 270 7.19 10.34 9.84
CA ARG A 270 6.59 11.26 10.82
C ARG A 270 7.04 12.71 10.62
N ALA A 271 8.32 12.95 10.37
CA ALA A 271 8.83 14.29 10.13
C ALA A 271 8.22 14.95 8.87
N GLU A 272 8.08 14.21 7.77
CA GLU A 272 7.45 14.76 6.56
C GLU A 272 5.94 14.97 6.77
N ILE A 273 5.24 14.05 7.43
CA ILE A 273 3.82 14.22 7.78
C ILE A 273 3.62 15.45 8.66
N ASP A 274 4.42 15.63 9.71
CA ASP A 274 4.33 16.79 10.61
C ASP A 274 4.57 18.08 9.83
N LYS A 275 5.57 18.12 8.95
CA LYS A 275 5.85 19.27 8.08
C LYS A 275 4.71 19.59 7.11
N ILE A 276 4.03 18.58 6.59
CA ILE A 276 2.91 18.74 5.65
C ILE A 276 1.65 19.21 6.38
N LEU A 277 1.43 18.76 7.61
CA LEU A 277 0.19 19.00 8.37
C LEU A 277 0.28 20.14 9.41
N ALA A 278 1.48 20.62 9.72
CA ALA A 278 1.72 21.83 10.54
C ALA A 278 1.32 23.11 9.80
#